data_AF-A0A2M7GN42-F1
#
_entry.id   AF-A0A2M7GN42-F1
#
_cell.length_a   1.000
_cell.length_b   1.000
_cell.length_c   1.000
_cell.angle_alpha   90.00
_cell.angle_beta   90.00
_cell.angle_gamma   90.00
#
_symmetry.space_group_name_H-M   'P 1'
#
loop_
_entity.id
_entity.type
_entity.pdbx_description
1 polymer ?
#
loop_
_entity_poly.entity_id
_entity_poly.type
_entity_poly.pdbx_seq_one_letter_code
_entity_poly.pdbx_strand_id
1 'polypeptide(L)'
;MSRTSLDDITGMDGDDQFASFRDRFDIPEGVIYLDGNSLGCLPKATRERVNDVVTREWGQDLIRSWNTNDWINAPTRIGDKIARLVGADAGEIITGDSTSINVFKCLSACLKLNSERYTLMTETGNFPTDTYMIE
;
A
#
# COMPACT_ATOMS: atom_id res chain seq x y z
N MET A 1 -3.88 38.45 1.13
CA MET A 1 -3.65 37.24 0.29
C MET A 1 -4.60 37.35 -0.88
N SER A 2 -4.10 37.26 -2.12
CA SER A 2 -4.99 37.18 -3.29
C SER A 2 -5.88 35.95 -3.15
N ARG A 3 -7.17 36.09 -3.42
CA ARG A 3 -8.14 35.01 -3.30
C ARG A 3 -8.11 34.22 -4.61
N THR A 4 -7.73 32.96 -4.56
CA THR A 4 -7.75 32.06 -5.73
C THR A 4 -9.16 32.00 -6.32
N SER A 5 -9.28 32.25 -7.62
CA SER A 5 -10.52 32.20 -8.39
C SER A 5 -10.74 30.82 -9.03
N LEU A 6 -11.93 30.59 -9.61
CA LEU A 6 -12.22 29.35 -10.34
C LEU A 6 -11.35 29.21 -11.61
N ASP A 7 -11.05 30.33 -12.27
CA ASP A 7 -10.18 30.36 -13.44
C ASP A 7 -8.75 29.97 -13.07
N ASP A 8 -8.27 30.42 -11.90
CA ASP A 8 -6.96 30.01 -11.38
C ASP A 8 -6.90 28.50 -11.14
N ILE A 9 -7.95 27.90 -10.55
CA ILE A 9 -8.03 26.46 -10.29
C ILE A 9 -8.10 25.67 -11.60
N THR A 10 -8.92 26.12 -12.55
CA THR A 10 -9.03 25.48 -13.87
C THR A 10 -7.71 25.54 -14.64
N GLY A 11 -6.97 26.65 -14.50
CA GLY A 11 -5.60 26.78 -15.01
C GLY A 11 -4.65 25.77 -14.37
N MET A 12 -4.71 25.60 -13.04
CA MET A 12 -3.91 24.61 -12.33
C MET A 12 -4.21 23.16 -12.77
N ASP A 13 -5.48 22.82 -12.99
CA ASP A 13 -5.87 21.51 -13.54
C ASP A 13 -5.32 21.31 -14.96
N GLY A 14 -5.31 22.37 -15.79
CA GLY A 14 -4.76 22.34 -17.15
C GLY A 14 -3.24 22.14 -17.20
N ASP A 15 -2.53 22.64 -16.20
CA ASP A 15 -1.06 22.55 -16.07
C ASP A 15 -0.60 21.28 -15.34
N ASP A 16 -1.52 20.47 -14.79
CA ASP A 16 -1.17 19.23 -14.07
C ASP A 16 -0.70 18.12 -15.01
N GLN A 17 0.61 17.89 -15.03
CA GLN A 17 1.25 16.78 -15.77
C GLN A 17 0.76 15.37 -15.35
N PHE A 18 0.08 15.25 -14.21
CA PHE A 18 -0.47 13.98 -13.72
C PHE A 18 -1.98 13.84 -13.93
N ALA A 19 -2.65 14.80 -14.57
CA ALA A 19 -4.11 14.79 -14.74
C ALA A 19 -4.64 13.46 -15.33
N SER A 20 -3.91 12.87 -16.28
CA SER A 20 -4.28 11.59 -16.91
C SER A 20 -4.24 10.38 -15.97
N PHE A 21 -3.58 10.47 -14.81
CA PHE A 21 -3.60 9.38 -13.82
C PHE A 21 -4.97 9.22 -13.19
N ARG A 22 -5.78 10.29 -13.13
CA ARG A 22 -7.16 10.23 -12.66
C ARG A 22 -7.98 9.17 -13.40
N ASP A 23 -7.77 9.04 -14.70
CA ASP A 23 -8.49 8.10 -15.56
C ASP A 23 -8.20 6.62 -15.24
N ARG A 24 -7.17 6.34 -14.43
CA ARG A 24 -6.81 4.98 -14.00
C ARG A 24 -7.65 4.49 -12.82
N PHE A 25 -8.47 5.34 -12.22
CA PHE A 25 -9.29 5.01 -11.05
C PHE A 25 -10.78 5.02 -11.36
N ASP A 26 -11.51 4.11 -10.73
CA ASP A 26 -12.97 4.15 -10.69
C ASP A 26 -13.39 5.13 -9.58
N ILE A 27 -13.83 6.33 -9.99
CA ILE A 27 -14.31 7.38 -9.09
C ILE A 27 -15.80 7.57 -9.38
N PRO A 28 -16.70 7.39 -8.39
CA PRO A 28 -18.12 7.57 -8.61
C PRO A 28 -18.47 8.98 -9.09
N GLU A 29 -19.43 9.09 -10.01
CA GLU A 29 -19.89 10.37 -10.54
C GLU A 29 -20.45 11.25 -9.41
N GLY A 30 -20.10 12.54 -9.44
CA GLY A 30 -20.53 13.52 -8.43
C GLY A 30 -19.83 13.42 -7.06
N VAL A 31 -18.92 12.46 -6.86
CA VAL A 31 -18.20 12.30 -5.58
C VAL A 31 -16.88 13.07 -5.57
N ILE A 32 -16.74 13.98 -4.61
CA ILE A 32 -15.46 14.60 -4.24
C ILE A 32 -14.85 13.78 -3.10
N TYR A 33 -13.96 12.86 -3.44
CA TYR A 33 -13.40 11.91 -2.48
C TYR A 33 -12.11 12.44 -1.84
N LEU A 34 -12.21 12.89 -0.58
CA LEU A 34 -11.11 13.49 0.20
C LEU A 34 -10.66 12.61 1.38
N ASP A 35 -10.86 11.29 1.30
CA ASP A 35 -10.50 10.33 2.36
C ASP A 35 -9.61 9.18 1.83
N GLY A 36 -8.84 9.47 0.77
CA GLY A 36 -7.93 8.50 0.15
C GLY A 36 -6.77 8.05 1.04
N ASN A 37 -6.50 8.78 2.13
CA ASN A 37 -5.53 8.42 3.17
C ASN A 37 -6.03 7.27 4.06
N SER A 38 -7.34 7.04 4.12
CA SER A 38 -7.95 5.93 4.86
C SER A 38 -8.13 4.72 3.94
N LEU A 39 -8.76 4.94 2.77
CA LEU A 39 -8.93 3.92 1.74
C LEU A 39 -8.76 4.53 0.34
N GLY A 40 -7.78 4.05 -0.41
CA GLY A 40 -7.54 4.54 -1.78
C GLY A 40 -8.70 4.21 -2.74
N CYS A 41 -8.94 5.09 -3.73
CA CYS A 41 -9.85 4.78 -4.83
C CYS A 41 -9.43 3.51 -5.57
N LEU A 42 -10.39 2.73 -6.06
CA LEU A 42 -10.13 1.48 -6.78
C LEU A 42 -9.41 1.77 -8.12
N PRO A 43 -8.19 1.26 -8.34
CA PRO A 43 -7.61 1.27 -9.68
C PRO A 43 -8.39 0.34 -10.61
N LYS A 44 -8.69 0.78 -11.84
CA LYS A 44 -9.44 -0.01 -12.84
C LYS A 44 -8.80 -1.37 -13.11
N ALA A 45 -7.47 -1.40 -13.20
CA ALA A 45 -6.69 -2.62 -13.43
C ALA A 45 -6.84 -3.67 -12.31
N THR A 46 -7.21 -3.27 -11.09
CA THR A 46 -7.40 -4.20 -9.97
C THR A 46 -8.56 -5.15 -10.23
N ARG A 47 -9.68 -4.68 -10.82
CA ARG A 47 -10.83 -5.52 -11.13
C ARG A 47 -10.46 -6.64 -12.09
N GLU A 48 -9.78 -6.29 -13.17
CA GLU A 48 -9.33 -7.23 -14.20
C GLU A 48 -8.34 -8.24 -13.61
N ARG A 49 -7.36 -7.77 -12.82
CA ARG A 49 -6.35 -8.64 -12.22
C ARG A 49 -6.94 -9.62 -11.23
N VAL A 50 -7.84 -9.17 -10.34
CA VAL A 50 -8.50 -10.06 -9.36
C VAL A 50 -9.37 -11.09 -10.07
N ASN A 51 -10.11 -10.70 -11.10
CA ASN A 51 -10.93 -11.63 -11.89
C ASN A 51 -10.06 -12.73 -12.52
N ASP A 52 -8.95 -12.35 -13.16
CA ASP A 52 -8.02 -13.29 -13.78
C ASP A 52 -7.38 -14.27 -12.76
N VAL A 53 -6.98 -13.76 -11.59
CA VAL A 53 -6.48 -14.59 -10.48
C VAL A 53 -7.52 -15.62 -10.04
N VAL A 54 -8.79 -15.21 -9.89
CA VAL A 54 -9.85 -16.12 -9.41
C VAL A 54 -10.28 -17.11 -10.49
N THR A 55 -10.55 -16.64 -11.70
CA THR A 55 -11.18 -17.46 -12.74
C THR A 55 -10.20 -18.37 -13.45
N ARG A 56 -8.99 -17.88 -13.77
CA ARG A 56 -7.97 -18.64 -14.51
C ARG A 56 -6.93 -19.23 -13.58
N GLU A 57 -6.20 -18.40 -12.84
CA GLU A 57 -5.04 -18.86 -12.08
C GLU A 57 -5.46 -19.82 -10.96
N TRP A 58 -6.47 -19.46 -10.18
CA TRP A 58 -7.02 -20.37 -9.18
C TRP A 58 -7.96 -21.38 -9.83
N GLY A 59 -8.97 -20.93 -10.56
CA GLY A 59 -10.05 -21.78 -11.06
C GLY A 59 -9.62 -22.88 -12.03
N GLN A 60 -8.60 -22.64 -12.88
CA GLN A 60 -8.15 -23.60 -13.90
C GLN A 60 -6.74 -24.13 -13.64
N ASP A 61 -5.80 -23.26 -13.27
CA ASP A 61 -4.39 -23.65 -13.11
C ASP A 61 -4.14 -24.37 -11.77
N LEU A 62 -5.00 -24.11 -10.77
CA LEU A 62 -4.99 -24.73 -9.44
C LEU A 62 -3.61 -24.61 -8.78
N ILE A 63 -3.15 -25.68 -8.11
CA ILE A 63 -1.88 -25.72 -7.39
C ILE A 63 -0.67 -25.34 -8.25
N ARG A 64 -0.76 -25.50 -9.58
CA ARG A 64 0.34 -25.14 -10.50
C ARG A 64 0.65 -23.65 -10.45
N SER A 65 -0.34 -22.81 -10.14
CA SER A 65 -0.21 -21.35 -10.06
C SER A 65 0.81 -20.83 -9.08
N TRP A 66 1.18 -21.64 -8.06
CA TRP A 66 2.34 -21.34 -7.22
C TRP A 66 3.59 -21.07 -8.04
N ASN A 67 3.77 -21.80 -9.15
CA ASN A 67 4.91 -21.68 -10.04
C ASN A 67 4.53 -21.02 -11.38
N THR A 68 3.45 -21.47 -12.04
CA THR A 68 3.09 -21.00 -13.40
C THR A 68 2.61 -19.56 -13.44
N ASN A 69 1.93 -19.10 -12.38
CA ASN A 69 1.51 -17.71 -12.20
C ASN A 69 2.35 -17.00 -11.13
N ASP A 70 3.45 -17.65 -10.73
CA ASP A 70 4.50 -17.13 -9.84
C ASP A 70 3.96 -16.52 -8.53
N TRP A 71 2.98 -17.20 -7.90
CA TRP A 71 2.48 -16.77 -6.59
C TRP A 71 3.55 -16.89 -5.51
N ILE A 72 4.47 -17.85 -5.62
CA ILE A 72 5.53 -18.07 -4.63
C ILE A 72 6.44 -16.83 -4.47
N ASN A 73 6.74 -16.14 -5.56
CA ASN A 73 7.61 -14.95 -5.54
C ASN A 73 6.82 -13.63 -5.50
N ALA A 74 5.48 -13.68 -5.43
CA ALA A 74 4.67 -12.47 -5.37
C ALA A 74 5.03 -11.53 -4.19
N PRO A 75 5.26 -12.02 -2.96
CA PRO A 75 5.66 -11.18 -1.84
C PRO A 75 6.92 -10.35 -2.10
N THR A 76 7.98 -10.96 -2.62
CA THR A 76 9.25 -10.28 -2.93
C THR A 76 9.11 -9.37 -4.14
N ARG A 77 8.49 -9.83 -5.23
CA ARG A 77 8.31 -9.02 -6.45
C ARG A 77 7.46 -7.77 -6.20
N ILE A 78 6.45 -7.85 -5.32
CA ILE A 78 5.66 -6.69 -4.92
C ILE A 78 6.49 -5.82 -3.97
N GLY A 79 7.22 -6.42 -3.04
CA GLY A 79 8.16 -5.73 -2.16
C GLY A 79 9.17 -4.88 -2.92
N ASP A 80 9.81 -5.42 -3.96
CA ASP A 80 10.78 -4.69 -4.80
C ASP A 80 10.16 -3.48 -5.53
N LYS A 81 8.85 -3.52 -5.83
CA LYS A 81 8.15 -2.35 -6.38
C LYS A 81 7.96 -1.26 -5.31
N ILE A 82 7.68 -1.66 -4.06
CA ILE A 82 7.53 -0.74 -2.92
C ILE A 82 8.89 -0.16 -2.50
N ALA A 83 9.95 -0.96 -2.55
CA ALA A 83 11.32 -0.55 -2.20
C ALA A 83 11.74 0.74 -2.91
N ARG A 84 11.40 0.86 -4.20
CA ARG A 84 11.63 2.06 -5.02
C ARG A 84 10.93 3.33 -4.54
N LEU A 85 9.87 3.21 -3.73
CA LEU A 85 9.12 4.34 -3.18
C LEU A 85 9.65 4.79 -1.82
N VAL A 86 10.31 3.89 -1.08
CA VAL A 86 10.77 4.13 0.29
C VAL A 86 12.30 4.20 0.43
N GLY A 87 13.04 4.04 -0.66
CA GLY A 87 14.51 4.14 -0.68
C GLY A 87 15.23 2.88 -0.20
N ALA A 88 14.59 1.72 -0.28
CA ALA A 88 15.20 0.43 0.02
C ALA A 88 15.74 -0.25 -1.25
N ASP A 89 16.70 -1.14 -1.09
CA ASP A 89 17.25 -1.96 -2.18
C ASP A 89 16.35 -3.16 -2.51
N ALA A 90 16.60 -3.78 -3.67
CA ALA A 90 15.91 -5.00 -4.05
C ALA A 90 16.20 -6.13 -3.05
N GLY A 91 15.15 -6.85 -2.63
CA GLY A 91 15.24 -7.90 -1.63
C GLY A 91 15.18 -7.42 -0.17
N GLU A 92 15.12 -6.11 0.10
CA GLU A 92 15.00 -5.58 1.47
C GLU A 92 13.54 -5.46 1.95
N ILE A 93 12.57 -5.49 1.03
CA ILE A 93 11.14 -5.38 1.34
C ILE A 93 10.41 -6.66 0.94
N ILE A 94 9.55 -7.16 1.82
CA ILE A 94 8.60 -8.24 1.53
C ILE A 94 7.17 -7.78 1.82
N THR A 95 6.25 -8.02 0.88
CA THR A 95 4.82 -7.71 1.08
C THR A 95 4.08 -8.90 1.68
N GLY A 96 3.45 -8.71 2.83
CA GLY A 96 2.63 -9.74 3.49
C GLY A 96 1.99 -9.23 4.78
N ASP A 97 1.06 -10.01 5.33
CA ASP A 97 0.34 -9.76 6.59
C ASP A 97 -0.29 -8.35 6.70
N SER A 98 -0.69 -7.96 7.91
CA SER A 98 -1.15 -6.62 8.23
C SER A 98 -0.04 -5.77 8.87
N THR A 99 -0.23 -4.46 8.90
CA THR A 99 0.68 -3.52 9.58
C THR A 99 0.94 -3.94 11.02
N SER A 100 -0.11 -4.24 11.80
CA SER A 100 0.01 -4.62 13.22
C SER A 100 0.87 -5.88 13.40
N ILE A 101 0.66 -6.90 12.57
CA ILE A 101 1.46 -8.14 12.62
C ILE A 101 2.93 -7.88 12.28
N ASN A 102 3.20 -7.02 11.29
CA ASN A 102 4.57 -6.69 10.90
C ASN A 102 5.28 -5.82 11.95
N VAL A 103 4.56 -4.89 12.61
CA VAL A 103 5.08 -4.15 13.77
C VAL A 103 5.44 -5.12 14.90
N PHE A 104 4.54 -6.03 15.26
CA PHE A 104 4.81 -7.04 16.30
C PHE A 104 6.04 -7.90 15.99
N LYS A 105 6.18 -8.39 14.74
CA LYS A 105 7.36 -9.16 14.30
C LYS A 105 8.65 -8.35 14.43
N CYS A 106 8.61 -7.09 14.01
CA CYS A 106 9.76 -6.18 14.07
C CYS A 106 10.19 -5.96 15.53
N LEU A 107 9.26 -5.60 16.41
CA LEU A 107 9.54 -5.39 17.84
C LEU A 107 10.08 -6.67 18.50
N SER A 108 9.45 -7.82 18.21
CA SER A 108 9.89 -9.12 18.71
C SER A 108 11.31 -9.47 18.27
N ALA A 109 11.67 -9.15 17.02
CA ALA A 109 13.01 -9.38 16.50
C ALA A 109 14.04 -8.44 17.16
N CYS A 110 13.71 -7.15 17.29
CA CYS A 110 14.57 -6.15 17.93
C CYS A 110 14.88 -6.50 19.39
N LEU A 111 13.87 -6.91 20.17
CA LEU A 111 14.06 -7.31 21.57
C LEU A 111 14.89 -8.60 21.71
N LYS A 112 14.80 -9.53 20.75
CA LYS A 112 15.66 -10.72 20.73
C LYS A 112 17.11 -10.39 20.38
N LEU A 113 17.34 -9.38 19.53
CA LEU A 113 18.70 -8.95 19.16
C LEU A 113 19.41 -8.19 20.28
N ASN A 114 18.67 -7.53 21.18
CA ASN A 114 19.23 -6.84 22.33
C ASN A 114 18.33 -7.01 23.57
N SER A 115 18.49 -8.14 24.25
CA SER A 115 17.69 -8.46 25.44
C SER A 115 18.01 -7.60 26.67
N GLU A 116 19.13 -6.86 26.66
CA GLU A 116 19.51 -5.98 27.76
C GLU A 116 18.81 -4.60 27.69
N ARG A 117 18.30 -4.22 26.51
CA ARG A 117 17.55 -2.97 26.30
C ARG A 117 16.11 -3.26 25.92
N TYR A 118 15.23 -3.19 26.91
CA TYR A 118 13.81 -3.55 26.80
C TYR A 118 12.85 -2.35 26.84
N THR A 119 13.36 -1.12 26.93
CA THR A 119 12.51 0.09 26.88
C THR A 119 12.19 0.43 25.44
N LEU A 120 10.89 0.40 25.09
CA LEU A 120 10.35 0.86 23.81
C LEU A 120 9.78 2.26 23.97
N MET A 121 10.19 3.20 23.10
CA MET A 121 9.71 4.59 23.10
C MET A 121 8.65 4.77 22.01
N THR A 122 7.52 5.38 22.36
CA THR A 122 6.40 5.70 21.46
C THR A 122 5.81 7.06 21.83
N GLU A 123 4.92 7.59 21.00
CA GLU A 123 4.25 8.90 21.20
C GLU A 123 2.82 8.71 21.72
N THR A 124 2.34 9.62 22.57
CA THR A 124 0.95 9.58 23.09
C THR A 124 -0.10 9.70 21.98
N GLY A 125 0.24 10.33 20.86
CA GLY A 125 -0.63 10.51 19.70
C GLY A 125 -0.50 9.42 18.64
N ASN A 126 0.24 8.34 18.91
CA ASN A 126 0.44 7.27 17.94
C ASN A 126 -0.88 6.54 17.62
N PHE A 127 -0.95 5.91 16.45
CA PHE A 127 -2.14 5.19 16.04
C PHE A 127 -2.42 4.02 17.01
N PRO A 128 -3.67 3.78 17.44
CA PRO A 128 -3.94 2.87 18.55
C PRO A 128 -3.39 1.44 18.38
N THR A 129 -3.41 0.90 17.15
CA THR A 129 -2.93 -0.48 16.94
C THR A 129 -1.44 -0.63 17.21
N ASP A 130 -0.63 0.40 17.01
CA ASP A 130 0.81 0.36 17.22
C ASP A 130 1.11 0.20 18.72
N THR A 131 0.42 0.99 19.56
CA THR A 131 0.53 0.88 21.02
C THR A 131 0.06 -0.49 21.52
N TYR A 132 -1.04 -1.04 20.98
CA TYR A 132 -1.51 -2.38 21.36
C TYR A 132 -0.54 -3.51 20.99
N MET A 133 0.31 -3.32 19.97
CA MET A 133 1.35 -4.31 19.63
C MET A 133 2.60 -4.19 20.50
N ILE A 134 2.75 -3.08 21.23
CA ILE A 134 3.85 -2.84 22.17
C ILE A 134 3.51 -3.38 23.57
N GLU A 135 2.24 -3.29 23.98
CA GLU A 135 1.70 -3.80 25.25
C GLU A 135 1.72 -5.34 25.36
#